data_AF-A0A8C2U414-F1
#
_entry.id   AF-A0A8C2U414-F1
#
_cell.length_a   1.000
_cell.length_b   1.000
_cell.length_c   1.000
_cell.angle_alpha   90.00
_cell.angle_beta   90.00
_cell.angle_gamma   90.00
#
_symmetry.space_group_name_H-M   'P 1'
#
loop_
_entity.id
_entity.type
_entity.pdbx_description
1 polymer ?
#
loop_
_entity_poly.entity_id
_entity_poly.type
_entity_poly.pdbx_seq_one_letter_code
_entity_poly.pdbx_strand_id
1 'polypeptide(L)' 'MDNHQLELARQLHKDGHVLYCNCSTLVETLQSMDLSALKPFPPGQPEKFALFLDKVVGFE' A
#
# COMPACT_ATOMS: atom_id res chain seq x y z
N MET A 1 -18.97 6.40 2.04
CA MET A 1 -17.92 5.36 2.05
C MET A 1 -17.00 5.79 0.91
N ASP A 2 -15.97 6.55 1.24
CA ASP A 2 -15.27 7.35 0.24
C ASP A 2 -14.22 6.51 -0.50
N ASN A 3 -13.64 7.09 -1.55
CA ASN A 3 -12.68 6.44 -2.46
C ASN A 3 -11.32 6.10 -1.84
N HIS A 4 -11.25 5.83 -0.53
CA HIS A 4 -10.02 5.52 0.20
C HIS A 4 -9.30 4.27 -0.33
N GLN A 5 -10.06 3.25 -0.75
CA GLN A 5 -9.46 2.04 -1.34
C GLN A 5 -8.76 2.34 -2.67
N LEU A 6 -9.36 3.21 -3.49
CA LEU A 6 -8.80 3.63 -4.77
C LEU A 6 -7.53 4.45 -4.55
N GLU A 7 -7.53 5.35 -3.57
CA GLU A 7 -6.35 6.14 -3.22
C GLU A 7 -5.20 5.25 -2.73
N LEU A 8 -5.50 4.28 -1.86
CA LEU A 8 -4.52 3.31 -1.38
C LEU A 8 -3.94 2.48 -2.54
N ALA A 9 -4.79 1.97 -3.44
CA ALA A 9 -4.32 1.17 -4.58
C ALA A 9 -3.39 1.98 -5.51
N ARG A 10 -3.71 3.25 -5.76
CA ARG A 10 -2.85 4.16 -6.54
C ARG A 10 -1.53 4.42 -5.86
N GLN A 11 -1.54 4.66 -4.55
CA GLN A 11 -0.32 4.91 -3.79
C GLN A 11 0.59 3.67 -3.77
N LEU A 12 0.03 2.49 -3.48
CA LEU A 12 0.79 1.23 -3.51
C LEU A 12 1.36 0.93 -4.90
N HIS A 13 0.64 1.26 -5.96
CA HIS A 13 1.13 1.11 -7.33
C HIS A 13 2.29 2.06 -7.63
N LYS A 14 2.16 3.34 -7.25
CA LYS A 14 3.21 4.35 -7.38
C LYS A 14 4.47 3.96 -6.62
N ASP A 15 4.33 3.32 -5.46
CA ASP A 15 5.45 2.85 -4.64
C ASP A 15 6.08 1.54 -5.18
N GLY A 16 5.40 0.89 -6.13
CA GLY A 16 5.88 -0.30 -6.83
C GLY A 16 5.55 -1.62 -6.12
N HIS A 17 4.55 -1.63 -5.24
CA HIS A 17 4.17 -2.81 -4.46
C HIS A 17 3.07 -3.64 -5.14
N VAL A 18 2.25 -3.02 -5.99
CA VAL A 18 1.17 -3.69 -6.71
C VAL A 18 1.06 -3.18 -8.15
N LEU A 19 0.45 -3.98 -9.01
CA LEU A 19 -0.11 -3.49 -10.27
C LEU A 19 -1.54 -3.02 -10.02
N TYR A 20 -1.90 -1.86 -10.56
CA TYR A 20 -3.23 -1.28 -10.42
C TYR A 20 -3.91 -1.17 -11.78
N CYS A 21 -5.13 -1.66 -11.88
CA CYS A 21 -5.96 -1.54 -13.09
C CYS A 21 -7.45 -1.45 -12.72
N ASN A 22 -8.29 -1.23 -13.72
CA ASN A 22 -9.73 -1.37 -13.62
C ASN A 22 -10.24 -2.30 -14.73
N CYS A 23 -11.54 -2.57 -14.79
CA CYS A 23 -12.12 -3.50 -15.77
C CYS A 23 -11.76 -3.16 -17.23
N SER A 24 -11.58 -1.88 -17.57
CA SER A 24 -11.21 -1.47 -18.93
C SER A 24 -9.74 -1.67 -19.26
N THR A 25 -8.85 -1.67 -18.27
CA THR A 25 -7.39 -1.80 -18.47
C THR A 25 -6.82 -3.15 -18.04
N LEU A 26 -7.67 -4.06 -17.53
CA LEU A 26 -7.25 -5.35 -17.00
C LEU A 26 -6.52 -6.21 -18.06
N VAL A 27 -7.05 -6.27 -19.28
CA VAL A 27 -6.45 -7.11 -20.35
C VAL A 27 -5.04 -6.61 -20.69
N GLU A 28 -4.88 -5.31 -20.90
CA GLU A 28 -3.58 -4.68 -21.17
C GLU A 28 -2.60 -4.96 -20.02
N THR A 29 -3.05 -4.76 -18.78
CA THR A 29 -2.24 -4.98 -17.57
C THR A 29 -1.75 -6.43 -17.50
N LEU A 30 -2.61 -7.41 -17.75
CA LEU A 30 -2.23 -8.83 -17.75
C LEU A 30 -1.27 -9.19 -18.88
N GLN A 31 -1.35 -8.53 -20.02
CA GLN A 31 -0.47 -8.77 -21.17
C GLN A 31 0.92 -8.17 -21.00
N SER A 32 1.02 -7.01 -20.36
CA SER A 32 2.27 -6.26 -20.22
C SER A 32 2.90 -6.34 -18.82
N MET A 33 2.32 -7.10 -17.90
CA MET A 33 2.82 -7.16 -16.52
C MET A 33 4.24 -7.70 -16.43
N ASP A 34 5.07 -7.03 -15.64
CA ASP A 34 6.34 -7.56 -15.15
C ASP A 34 6.25 -7.66 -13.62
N LEU A 35 5.95 -8.87 -13.14
CA LEU A 35 5.85 -9.14 -11.70
C LEU A 35 7.22 -9.11 -11.00
N SER A 36 8.32 -9.25 -11.74
CA SER A 36 9.66 -9.20 -11.16
C SER A 36 10.08 -7.78 -10.77
N ALA A 37 9.44 -6.77 -11.37
CA ALA A 37 9.64 -5.36 -11.03
C ALA A 37 8.96 -4.93 -9.71
N LEU A 38 8.09 -5.77 -9.14
CA LEU A 38 7.38 -5.45 -7.90
C LEU A 38 8.30 -5.55 -6.68
N LYS A 39 8.22 -4.55 -5.81
CA LYS A 39 8.93 -4.53 -4.53
C LYS A 39 8.07 -5.23 -3.47
N PRO A 40 8.64 -6.15 -2.67
CA PRO A 40 7.95 -6.69 -1.50
C PRO A 40 7.41 -5.55 -0.61
N PHE A 41 6.16 -5.68 -0.17
CA PHE A 41 5.59 -4.72 0.77
C PHE A 41 6.27 -4.88 2.14
N PRO A 42 6.80 -3.80 2.74
CA PRO A 42 7.50 -3.91 4.01
C PRO A 42 6.54 -4.32 5.12
N PRO A 43 7.03 -5.03 6.16
CA PRO A 43 6.23 -5.29 7.34
C PRO A 43 5.82 -3.98 8.01
N GLY A 44 4.64 -3.97 8.63
CA GLY A 44 4.19 -2.87 9.47
C GLY A 44 5.10 -2.69 10.69
N GLN A 45 5.10 -1.48 11.24
CA GLN A 45 5.85 -1.12 12.45
C GLN A 45 4.88 -0.65 13.55
N PRO A 46 3.99 -1.54 14.05
CA PRO A 46 2.99 -1.20 15.06
C PRO A 46 3.61 -0.62 16.34
N GLU A 47 4.84 -1.01 16.66
CA GLU A 47 5.62 -0.51 17.79
C GLU A 47 5.79 1.01 17.78
N LYS A 48 5.85 1.66 16.61
CA LYS A 48 5.94 3.12 16.53
C LYS A 48 4.71 3.81 17.11
N PHE A 49 3.53 3.26 16.83
CA PHE A 49 2.30 3.78 17.37
C PHE A 49 2.17 3.48 18.87
N ALA A 50 2.58 2.28 19.30
CA ALA A 50 2.62 1.92 20.72
C ALA A 50 3.51 2.88 21.52
N LEU A 51 4.75 3.12 21.06
CA LEU A 51 5.69 4.07 21.70
C LEU A 51 5.14 5.49 21.72
N PHE A 52 4.53 5.94 20.61
CA PHE A 52 3.85 7.24 20.58
C PHE A 52 2.75 7.32 21.63
N LEU A 53 1.95 6.25 21.78
CA LEU A 53 0.86 6.21 22.74
C LEU A 53 1.40 6.27 24.17
N ASP A 54 2.41 5.45 24.51
CA ASP A 54 3.05 5.42 25.84
C ASP A 54 3.53 6.82 26.25
N LYS A 55 4.19 7.54 25.33
CA LYS A 55 4.62 8.92 25.54
C LYS A 55 3.47 9.90 25.76
N VAL A 56 2.39 9.80 24.99
CA VAL A 56 1.25 10.71 25.08
C VAL A 56 0.46 10.53 26.37
N VAL A 57 0.38 9.29 26.88
CA VAL A 57 -0.38 8.96 28.08
C VAL A 57 0.46 8.94 29.36
N GLY A 58 1.78 9.14 29.27
CA GLY A 58 2.69 9.31 30.42
C GLY A 58 3.18 8.00 31.04
N PHE A 59 3.31 6.94 30.24
CA PHE A 59 3.95 5.68 30.64
C PHE A 59 5.48 5.65 30.39
N GLU A 60 6.02 6.72 29.79
CA GLU A 60 7.46 7.01 29.62
C GLU A 60 7.95 8.10 30.58
#